data_AF-A0A0D2ZXS1-F1
#
_entry.id   AF-A0A0D2ZXS1-F1
#
_cell.length_a   1.000
_cell.length_b   1.000
_cell.length_c   1.000
_cell.angle_alpha   90.00
_cell.angle_beta   90.00
_cell.angle_gamma   90.00
#
_symmetry.space_group_name_H-M   'P 1'
#
loop_
_entity.id
_entity.type
_entity.pdbx_description
1 polymer ?
#
loop_
_entity_poly.entity_id
_entity_poly.type
_entity_poly.pdbx_seq_one_letter_code
_entity_poly.pdbx_strand_id
1 'polypeptide(L)'
;MKRTKTSAKKNTQEEGSSQREKQRPKKWDKSDTTHYNNMKKVAVPATQLACPETMTILGIKSDIEGLFQNMGLGQLCNLNEPTYPELVRQFIASAYVSHPNDSHQEGFLAFVVQKVYFE
;
A
#
# COMPACT_ATOMS: atom_id res chain seq x y z
N MET A 1 -65.09 -13.47 -20.78
CA MET A 1 -63.69 -13.83 -21.12
C MET A 1 -62.77 -12.69 -20.69
N LYS A 2 -61.98 -12.89 -19.63
CA LYS A 2 -61.04 -11.90 -19.09
C LYS A 2 -59.69 -12.10 -19.80
N ARG A 3 -59.17 -11.07 -20.49
CA ARG A 3 -57.85 -11.09 -21.13
C ARG A 3 -56.79 -10.66 -20.11
N THR A 4 -56.07 -11.63 -19.57
CA THR A 4 -54.89 -11.44 -18.71
C THR A 4 -53.74 -10.91 -19.56
N LYS A 5 -53.20 -9.72 -19.22
CA LYS A 5 -51.97 -9.19 -19.82
C LYS A 5 -50.78 -9.72 -19.04
N THR A 6 -50.07 -10.68 -19.61
CA THR A 6 -48.78 -11.17 -19.13
C THR A 6 -47.70 -10.21 -19.64
N SER A 7 -47.18 -9.33 -18.78
CA SER A 7 -45.97 -8.56 -19.11
C SER A 7 -44.73 -9.34 -18.67
N ALA A 8 -43.92 -9.72 -19.66
CA ALA A 8 -42.71 -10.48 -19.51
C ALA A 8 -41.66 -9.76 -18.64
N LYS A 9 -41.10 -10.51 -17.67
CA LYS A 9 -39.85 -10.17 -17.00
C LYS A 9 -38.75 -10.02 -18.05
N LYS A 10 -38.18 -8.82 -18.17
CA LYS A 10 -36.89 -8.65 -18.84
C LYS A 10 -35.81 -8.98 -17.82
N ASN A 11 -35.39 -10.24 -17.79
CA ASN A 11 -34.07 -10.62 -17.29
C ASN A 11 -33.04 -10.01 -18.25
N THR A 12 -32.28 -9.03 -17.78
CA THR A 12 -31.00 -8.68 -18.40
C THR A 12 -29.93 -9.28 -17.50
N GLN A 13 -29.43 -10.44 -17.92
CA GLN A 13 -28.26 -11.08 -17.36
C GLN A 13 -27.06 -10.66 -18.23
N GLU A 14 -26.02 -10.16 -17.55
CA GLU A 14 -24.61 -10.12 -17.93
C GLU A 14 -24.20 -9.33 -19.19
N GLU A 15 -23.58 -8.17 -18.96
CA GLU A 15 -22.41 -7.78 -19.75
C GLU A 15 -21.21 -7.69 -18.79
N GLY A 16 -20.19 -8.49 -19.13
CA GLY A 16 -19.07 -8.83 -18.28
C GLY A 16 -18.28 -7.62 -17.79
N SER A 17 -17.76 -7.79 -16.57
CA SER A 17 -16.68 -7.02 -15.98
C SER A 17 -15.44 -7.04 -16.90
N SER A 18 -15.40 -6.16 -17.90
CA SER A 18 -14.15 -5.70 -18.48
C SER A 18 -13.49 -4.81 -17.43
N GLN A 19 -12.78 -5.44 -16.50
CA GLN A 19 -11.91 -4.78 -15.53
C GLN A 19 -10.72 -4.18 -16.30
N ARG A 20 -10.97 -3.14 -17.12
CA ARG A 20 -9.90 -2.22 -17.52
C ARG A 20 -9.35 -1.69 -16.20
N GLU A 21 -8.07 -1.88 -15.96
CA GLU A 21 -7.38 -1.20 -14.85
C GLU A 21 -7.74 0.28 -14.94
N LYS A 22 -8.63 0.72 -14.05
CA LYS A 22 -9.09 2.11 -14.04
C LYS A 22 -7.90 2.91 -13.56
N GLN A 23 -7.30 3.66 -14.49
CA GLN A 23 -6.23 4.58 -14.18
C GLN A 23 -6.61 5.41 -12.95
N ARG A 24 -5.74 5.38 -11.93
CA ARG A 24 -5.96 6.07 -10.66
C ARG A 24 -6.19 7.58 -10.92
N PRO A 25 -7.15 8.22 -10.24
CA PRO A 25 -7.27 9.67 -10.28
C PRO A 25 -5.98 10.37 -9.83
N LYS A 26 -5.49 11.36 -10.58
CA LYS A 26 -4.30 12.16 -10.20
C LYS A 26 -4.52 13.07 -8.97
N LYS A 27 -5.63 12.90 -8.26
CA LYS A 27 -6.03 13.69 -7.10
C LYS A 27 -6.56 12.75 -6.02
N TRP A 28 -6.46 13.21 -4.78
CA TRP A 28 -7.02 12.51 -3.62
C TRP A 28 -8.53 12.28 -3.77
N ASP A 29 -8.98 11.05 -3.59
CA ASP A 29 -10.38 10.66 -3.76
C ASP A 29 -11.04 10.10 -2.48
N LYS A 30 -12.28 9.61 -2.61
CA LYS A 30 -13.04 9.06 -1.49
C LYS A 30 -12.47 7.74 -0.97
N SER A 31 -11.87 6.94 -1.85
CA SER A 31 -11.23 5.67 -1.47
C SER A 31 -9.98 5.94 -0.64
N ASP A 32 -9.15 6.90 -1.06
CA ASP A 32 -7.97 7.33 -0.31
C ASP A 32 -8.34 7.82 1.09
N THR A 33 -9.42 8.61 1.20
CA THR A 33 -9.93 9.10 2.48
C THR A 33 -10.32 7.94 3.41
N THR A 34 -10.93 6.91 2.84
CA THR A 34 -11.33 5.70 3.59
C THR A 34 -10.11 4.94 4.07
N HIS A 35 -9.14 4.66 3.17
CA HIS A 35 -7.89 3.98 3.52
C HIS A 35 -7.07 4.75 4.55
N TYR A 36 -6.97 6.08 4.40
CA TYR A 36 -6.24 6.93 5.33
C TYR A 36 -6.85 6.91 6.74
N ASN A 37 -8.19 6.98 6.85
CA ASN A 37 -8.86 6.88 8.14
C ASN A 37 -8.68 5.49 8.78
N ASN A 38 -8.63 4.42 7.99
CA ASN A 38 -8.28 3.09 8.49
C ASN A 38 -6.84 3.05 8.99
N MET A 39 -5.93 3.66 8.23
CA MET A 39 -4.51 3.74 8.57
C MET A 39 -4.26 4.48 9.87
N LYS A 40 -5.08 5.45 10.29
CA LYS A 40 -4.92 6.18 11.58
C LYS A 40 -4.81 5.25 12.81
N LYS A 41 -5.38 4.05 12.74
CA LYS A 41 -5.34 3.05 13.83
C LYS A 41 -4.05 2.24 13.85
N VAL A 42 -3.26 2.28 12.79
CA VAL A 42 -2.02 1.51 12.62
C VAL A 42 -0.85 2.31 13.24
N ALA A 43 -0.01 1.64 14.03
CA ALA A 43 1.23 2.25 14.51
C ALA A 43 2.24 2.35 13.35
N VAL A 44 2.88 3.50 13.20
CA VAL A 44 3.96 3.71 12.23
C VAL A 44 5.22 4.01 13.04
N PRO A 45 5.99 2.98 13.45
CA PRO A 45 7.19 3.18 14.26
C PRO A 45 8.32 3.82 13.45
N ALA A 46 9.39 4.21 14.15
CA ALA A 46 10.64 4.60 13.53
C ALA A 46 11.13 3.49 12.58
N THR A 47 11.78 3.89 11.49
CA THR A 47 12.37 2.92 10.56
C THR A 47 13.61 2.33 11.24
N GLN A 48 13.62 1.01 11.35
CA GLN A 48 14.69 0.24 11.98
C GLN A 48 15.26 -0.73 10.95
N LEU A 49 16.59 -0.77 10.83
CA LEU A 49 17.27 -1.74 9.97
C LEU A 49 17.38 -3.11 10.64
N ALA A 50 17.39 -3.14 11.97
CA ALA A 50 17.37 -4.36 12.74
C ALA A 50 16.42 -4.21 13.93
N CYS A 51 15.78 -5.31 14.33
CA CYS A 51 14.93 -5.35 15.51
C CYS A 51 15.77 -5.79 16.73
N PRO A 52 16.07 -4.91 17.70
CA PRO A 52 16.93 -5.26 18.83
C PRO A 52 16.40 -6.42 19.66
N GLU A 53 15.08 -6.50 19.81
CA GLU A 53 14.40 -7.58 20.53
C GLU A 53 14.61 -8.92 19.83
N THR A 54 14.36 -8.99 18.53
CA THR A 54 14.57 -10.21 17.73
C THR A 54 16.03 -10.64 17.73
N MET A 55 16.97 -9.70 17.57
CA MET A 55 18.41 -10.01 17.62
C MET A 55 18.82 -10.58 18.98
N THR A 56 18.21 -10.10 20.06
CA THR A 56 18.46 -10.59 21.42
C THR A 56 17.87 -11.99 21.62
N ILE A 57 16.62 -12.20 21.21
CA ILE A 57 15.93 -13.51 21.29
C ILE A 57 16.70 -14.59 20.52
N LEU A 58 17.25 -14.24 19.35
CA LEU A 58 18.03 -15.15 18.52
C LEU A 58 19.49 -15.29 18.97
N GLY A 59 19.96 -14.49 19.92
CA GLY A 59 21.35 -14.52 20.41
C GLY A 59 22.38 -13.99 19.40
N ILE A 60 21.96 -13.30 18.35
CA ILE A 60 22.81 -12.84 17.22
C ILE A 60 23.17 -11.35 17.29
N LYS A 61 22.78 -10.65 18.37
CA LYS A 61 22.97 -9.21 18.49
C LYS A 61 24.43 -8.78 18.31
N SER A 62 25.35 -9.43 19.04
CA SER A 62 26.78 -9.10 18.96
C SER A 62 27.36 -9.35 17.58
N ASP A 63 26.90 -10.41 16.90
CA ASP A 63 27.37 -10.77 15.56
C ASP A 63 26.93 -9.73 14.53
N ILE A 64 25.67 -9.27 14.61
CA ILE A 64 25.14 -8.24 13.71
C ILE A 64 25.81 -6.89 13.98
N GLU A 65 25.96 -6.50 15.26
CA GLU A 65 26.66 -5.26 15.61
C GLU A 65 28.12 -5.28 15.13
N GLY A 66 28.82 -6.40 15.34
CA GLY A 66 30.19 -6.60 14.85
C GLY A 66 30.27 -6.57 13.32
N LEU A 67 29.33 -7.21 12.62
CA LEU A 67 29.26 -7.18 11.16
C LEU A 67 29.10 -5.74 10.63
N PHE A 68 28.19 -4.96 11.21
CA PHE A 68 27.99 -3.57 10.81
C PHE A 68 29.23 -2.71 11.08
N GLN A 69 29.92 -2.92 12.20
CA GLN A 69 31.20 -2.23 12.44
C GLN A 69 32.27 -2.62 11.42
N ASN A 70 32.41 -3.92 11.12
CA ASN A 70 33.40 -4.41 10.15
C ASN A 70 33.14 -3.91 8.72
N MET A 71 31.87 -3.69 8.36
CA MET A 71 31.47 -3.08 7.08
C MET A 71 31.63 -1.56 7.06
N GLY A 72 32.09 -0.92 8.15
CA GLY A 72 32.19 0.54 8.26
C GLY A 72 30.85 1.24 8.42
N LEU A 73 29.77 0.50 8.73
CA LEU A 73 28.42 1.03 8.94
C LEU A 73 28.16 1.41 10.41
N GLY A 74 29.11 1.14 11.30
CA GLY A 74 29.06 1.59 12.70
C GLY A 74 27.81 1.10 13.44
N GLN A 75 27.05 2.02 14.02
CA GLN A 75 25.83 1.73 14.78
C GLN A 75 24.54 1.84 13.96
N LEU A 76 24.63 1.81 12.63
CA LEU A 76 23.48 1.96 11.73
C LEU A 76 22.37 0.93 11.99
N CYS A 77 22.71 -0.28 12.43
CA CYS A 77 21.74 -1.31 12.85
C CYS A 77 20.89 -0.91 14.08
N ASN A 78 21.36 0.05 14.88
CA ASN A 78 20.71 0.53 16.10
C ASN A 78 20.07 1.93 15.94
N LEU A 79 20.20 2.55 14.76
CA LEU A 79 19.60 3.85 14.49
C LEU A 79 18.08 3.73 14.33
N ASN A 80 17.36 4.59 15.05
CA ASN A 80 15.93 4.83 14.85
C ASN A 80 15.79 6.08 13.99
N GLU A 81 15.62 5.88 12.68
CA GLU A 81 15.38 7.01 11.79
C GLU A 81 13.95 7.52 11.99
N PRO A 82 13.75 8.85 12.13
CA PRO A 82 12.44 9.42 12.34
C PRO A 82 11.54 9.13 11.14
N THR A 83 10.51 8.31 11.36
CA THR A 83 9.46 8.12 10.35
C THR A 83 8.50 9.29 10.41
N TYR A 84 8.11 9.85 9.27
CA TYR A 84 7.04 10.85 9.17
C TYR A 84 5.68 10.15 9.09
N PRO A 85 4.97 9.91 10.21
CA PRO A 85 3.87 8.93 10.24
C PRO A 85 2.72 9.37 9.34
N GLU A 86 2.49 10.68 9.25
CA GLU A 86 1.44 11.26 8.42
C GLU A 86 1.71 11.03 6.93
N LEU A 87 2.96 11.23 6.47
CA LEU A 87 3.33 11.02 5.07
C LEU A 87 3.23 9.54 4.69
N VAL A 88 3.66 8.64 5.58
CA VAL A 88 3.53 7.20 5.38
C VAL A 88 2.06 6.79 5.27
N ARG A 89 1.18 7.30 6.14
CA ARG A 89 -0.26 7.01 6.07
C ARG A 89 -0.86 7.50 4.76
N GLN A 90 -0.51 8.70 4.31
CA GLN A 90 -0.98 9.24 3.02
C GLN A 90 -0.48 8.41 1.84
N PHE A 91 0.80 8.03 1.85
CA PHE A 91 1.40 7.16 0.85
C PHE A 91 0.67 5.82 0.78
N ILE A 92 0.56 5.08 1.88
CA ILE A 92 -0.09 3.77 1.91
C ILE A 92 -1.57 3.85 1.52
N ALA A 93 -2.27 4.90 1.96
CA ALA A 93 -3.68 5.09 1.63
C ALA A 93 -3.96 5.34 0.15
N SER A 94 -2.98 5.90 -0.57
CA SER A 94 -3.10 6.33 -1.96
C SER A 94 -2.28 5.49 -2.94
N ALA A 95 -1.45 4.57 -2.45
CA ALA A 95 -0.61 3.73 -3.28
C ALA A 95 -1.48 2.88 -4.23
N TYR A 96 -1.15 2.95 -5.51
CA TYR A 96 -1.80 2.19 -6.56
C TYR A 96 -0.75 1.64 -7.49
N VAL A 97 -0.82 0.34 -7.71
CA VAL A 97 0.06 -0.38 -8.64
C VAL A 97 -0.78 -0.76 -9.85
N SER A 98 -0.31 -0.38 -11.03
CA SER A 98 -0.89 -0.79 -12.31
C SER A 98 0.14 -1.48 -13.18
N HIS A 99 -0.31 -2.44 -13.98
CA HIS A 99 0.54 -3.13 -14.94
C HIS A 99 0.10 -2.76 -16.35
N PRO A 100 0.99 -2.18 -17.19
CA PRO A 100 0.63 -1.80 -18.54
C PRO A 100 0.27 -3.01 -19.42
N ASN A 101 0.82 -4.19 -19.09
CA ASN A 101 0.68 -5.42 -19.86
C ASN A 101 0.48 -6.63 -18.94
N ASP A 102 -0.31 -7.62 -19.38
CA ASP A 102 -0.53 -8.90 -18.69
C ASP A 102 0.75 -9.74 -18.48
N SER A 103 1.87 -9.32 -19.07
CA SER A 103 3.18 -9.94 -18.85
C SER A 103 3.70 -9.78 -17.41
N HIS A 104 3.15 -8.83 -16.64
CA HIS A 104 3.60 -8.46 -15.27
C HIS A 104 5.10 -8.14 -15.13
N GLN A 105 5.82 -7.92 -16.24
CA GLN A 105 7.27 -7.64 -16.22
C GLN A 105 7.59 -6.22 -15.76
N GLU A 106 6.65 -5.30 -15.97
CA GLU A 106 6.75 -3.90 -15.59
C GLU A 106 5.50 -3.49 -14.80
N GLY A 107 5.66 -2.59 -13.83
CA GLY A 107 4.58 -2.05 -13.02
C GLY A 107 4.85 -0.59 -12.71
N PHE A 108 3.79 0.20 -12.67
CA PHE A 108 3.83 1.62 -12.29
C PHE A 108 3.24 1.77 -10.89
N LEU A 109 3.95 2.51 -10.03
CA LEU A 109 3.49 2.89 -8.70
C LEU A 109 3.10 4.36 -8.74
N ALA A 110 1.83 4.65 -8.50
CA ALA A 110 1.35 6.01 -8.33
C ALA A 110 0.79 6.23 -6.92
N PHE A 111 0.95 7.45 -6.39
CA PHE A 111 0.44 7.82 -5.06
C PHE A 111 0.26 9.32 -4.91
N VAL A 112 -0.42 9.74 -3.83
CA VAL A 112 -0.65 11.15 -3.49
C VAL A 112 -0.21 11.43 -2.05
N VAL A 113 0.75 12.33 -1.89
CA VAL A 113 1.22 12.80 -0.58
C VAL A 113 1.21 14.32 -0.58
N GLN A 114 0.72 14.93 0.51
CA GLN A 114 0.59 16.38 0.64
C GLN A 114 -0.13 17.06 -0.54
N LYS A 115 -1.13 16.36 -1.12
CA LYS A 115 -1.88 16.81 -2.32
C LYS A 115 -1.06 16.88 -3.62
N VAL A 116 0.15 16.32 -3.63
CA VAL A 116 1.00 16.16 -4.81
C VAL A 116 0.91 14.72 -5.31
N TYR A 117 0.81 14.55 -6.62
CA TYR A 117 0.74 13.25 -7.28
C TYR A 117 2.13 12.82 -7.78
N PHE A 118 2.44 11.54 -7.60
CA PHE A 118 3.68 10.90 -8.03
C PHE A 118 3.33 9.67 -8.88
N GLU A 119 4.08 9.43 -9.97
CA GLU A 119 3.99 8.28 -10.89
C GLU A 119 5.37 7.92 -11.45
#